data_AF-A0A177GD60-F1
#
_entry.id   AF-A0A177GD60-F1
#
_cell.length_a   1.000
_cell.length_b   1.000
_cell.length_c   1.000
_cell.angle_alpha   90.00
_cell.angle_beta   90.00
_cell.angle_gamma   90.00
#
_symmetry.space_group_name_H-M   'P 1'
#
loop_
_entity.id
_entity.type
_entity.pdbx_description
1 polymer ?
#
loop_
_entity_poly.entity_id
_entity_poly.type
_entity_poly.pdbx_seq_one_letter_code
_entity_poly.pdbx_strand_id
1 'polypeptide(L)' 'MAIYHLHAKVISRATGRSALAAAAYRAASRLHDVRLDRDS' A
#
# COMPACT_ATOMS: atom_id res chain seq x y z
N MET A 1 31.18 2.57 -9.93
CA MET A 1 30.16 1.99 -10.83
C MET A 1 28.87 1.86 -10.05
N ALA A 2 27.78 2.48 -10.50
CA ALA A 2 26.52 2.47 -9.77
C ALA A 2 25.74 1.19 -10.10
N ILE A 3 25.28 0.50 -9.06
CA ILE A 3 24.37 -0.64 -9.21
C ILE A 3 22.97 -0.13 -8.87
N TYR A 4 22.05 -0.28 -9.82
CA TYR A 4 20.65 0.09 -9.63
C TYR A 4 19.82 -1.14 -9.22
N HIS A 5 18.94 -0.98 -8.24
CA HIS A 5 18.10 -2.06 -7.72
C HIS A 5 16.65 -1.62 -7.66
N LEU A 6 15.95 -1.71 -8.79
CA LEU A 6 14.51 -1.52 -8.86
C LEU A 6 13.80 -2.85 -8.70
N HIS A 7 12.87 -2.90 -7.77
CA HIS A 7 12.00 -4.05 -7.58
C HIS A 7 10.57 -3.59 -7.32
N ALA A 8 9.64 -4.08 -8.15
CA ALA A 8 8.23 -3.77 -8.09
C ALA A 8 7.40 -5.05 -7.97
N LYS A 9 6.29 -4.97 -7.23
CA LYS A 9 5.33 -6.07 -7.08
C LYS A 9 3.93 -5.52 -7.24
N VAL A 10 3.08 -6.25 -7.97
CA VAL A 10 1.66 -5.89 -8.14
C VAL A 10 0.93 -6.12 -6.82
N ILE A 11 0.12 -5.13 -6.43
CA ILE A 11 -0.79 -5.21 -5.28
C ILE A 11 -2.20 -5.33 -5.85
N SER A 12 -2.91 -6.39 -5.47
CA SER A 12 -4.29 -6.64 -5.90
C SER A 12 -5.17 -6.95 -4.69
N ARG A 13 -6.40 -6.42 -4.69
CA ARG A 13 -7.40 -6.73 -3.66
C ARG A 13 -7.88 -8.17 -3.73
N ALA A 14 -7.89 -8.78 -4.92
CA ALA A 14 -8.32 -10.16 -5.10
C ALA A 14 -7.42 -11.17 -4.35
N THR A 15 -6.17 -10.79 -4.08
CA THR A 15 -5.21 -11.61 -3.32
C THR A 15 -5.13 -11.22 -1.85
N GLY A 16 -6.12 -10.47 -1.34
CA GLY A 16 -6.20 -10.05 0.07
C GLY A 16 -5.24 -8.94 0.47
N ARG A 17 -4.58 -8.26 -0.49
CA ARG A 17 -3.66 -7.15 -0.21
C ARG A 17 -4.33 -5.80 -0.47
N SER A 18 -4.03 -4.80 0.37
CA SER A 18 -4.58 -3.45 0.24
C SER A 18 -3.52 -2.43 -0.19
N ALA A 19 -3.82 -1.68 -1.25
CA ALA A 19 -2.99 -0.57 -1.70
C ALA A 19 -2.92 0.55 -0.65
N LEU A 20 -4.05 0.83 0.03
CA LEU A 20 -4.12 1.83 1.09
C LEU A 20 -3.26 1.45 2.29
N ALA A 21 -3.33 0.19 2.74
CA ALA A 21 -2.50 -0.30 3.85
C ALA A 21 -0.99 -0.21 3.53
N ALA A 22 -0.61 -0.56 2.30
CA ALA A 22 0.78 -0.44 1.85
C ALA A 22 1.24 1.02 1.80
N ALA A 23 0.37 1.95 1.38
CA ALA A 23 0.68 3.38 1.35
C ALA A 23 0.80 3.96 2.76
N ALA A 24 -0.18 3.68 3.64
CA ALA A 24 -0.17 4.09 5.04
C ALA A 24 1.09 3.62 5.77
N TYR A 25 1.46 2.35 5.61
CA TYR A 25 2.67 1.77 6.20
C TYR A 25 3.95 2.48 5.71
N ARG A 26 4.05 2.74 4.40
CA ARG A 26 5.23 3.41 3.81
C ARG A 26 5.33 4.89 4.17
N ALA A 27 4.18 5.56 4.29
CA ALA A 27 4.10 6.98 4.63
C ALA A 27 4.15 7.23 6.14
N ALA A 28 4.19 6.17 6.96
CA ALA A 28 4.08 6.23 8.42
C ALA A 28 2.88 7.08 8.88
N SER A 29 1.76 6.99 8.16
CA SER A 29 0.58 7.81 8.38
C SER A 29 -0.69 6.96 8.40
N ARG A 30 -1.72 7.46 9.08
CA ARG A 30 -3.03 6.80 9.11
C ARG A 30 -3.82 7.26 7.90
N LEU A 31 -3.93 6.39 6.89
CA LEU A 31 -4.74 6.63 5.71
C LEU A 31 -6.05 5.84 5.83
N HIS A 32 -7.17 6.51 5.58
CA HIS A 32 -8.51 5.93 5.65
C HIS A 32 -9.07 5.72 4.24
N ASP A 33 -9.66 4.56 4.00
CA ASP A 33 -10.31 4.25 2.72
C ASP A 33 -11.79 4.62 2.83
N VAL A 34 -12.15 5.74 2.19
CA VAL A 34 -13.52 6.25 2.11
C VAL A 34 -14.50 5.29 1.42
N ARG A 35 -14.01 4.32 0.64
CA ARG A 35 -14.88 3.30 0.03
C ARG A 35 -15.15 2.12 0.96
N LEU A 36 -14.29 1.92 1.95
CA LEU A 36 -14.41 0.84 2.91
C LEU A 36 -15.16 1.26 4.17
N ASP A 37 -15.35 2.57 4.38
CA ASP A 37 -16.08 3.26 5.47
C ASP A 37 -16.23 2.40 6.73
N ARG A 38 -15.09 1.89 7.19
CA ARG A 38 -14.97 1.17 8.44
C ARG A 38 -14.45 2.19 9.42
N ASP A 39 -15.35 3.13 9.70
CA ASP A 39 -15.19 4.12 10.75
C ASP A 39 -15.01 3.39 12.08
N SER A 40 -13.99 3.87 12.82
CA SER A 40 -13.75 3.72 14.26
C SER A 40 -13.96 2.34 14.89
#